data_AF-A0A945NF05-F1
#
_entry.id   AF-A0A945NF05-F1
#
_cell.length_a   1.000
_cell.length_b   1.000
_cell.length_c   1.000
_cell.angle_alpha   90.00
_cell.angle_beta   90.00
_cell.angle_gamma   90.00
#
_symmetry.space_group_name_H-M   'P 1'
#
loop_
_entity.id
_entity.type
_entity.pdbx_description
1 polymer ?
#
loop_
_entity_poly.entity_id
_entity_poly.type
_entity_poly.pdbx_seq_one_letter_code
_entity_poly.pdbx_strand_id
1 'polypeptide(L)'
;MNSGEIESGSANWDPSNWKEELMSDNFGKSESKPGMRLTWRGVVIIVIAVVLLVFAVQNLETAQVKFLGMDFDIYVWLIVTVSFLLGMLLGGVVRGTARKLRKPKPQVSK
;
A
#
# COMPACT_ATOMS: atom_id res chain seq x y z
N MET A 1 -44.93 -6.65 -46.12
CA MET A 1 -44.22 -6.55 -44.82
C MET A 1 -43.14 -7.63 -44.79
N ASN A 2 -41.96 -7.28 -44.27
CA ASN A 2 -40.64 -7.96 -44.32
C ASN A 2 -39.89 -7.88 -45.66
N SER A 3 -38.57 -7.69 -45.70
CA SER A 3 -37.53 -7.63 -44.66
C SER A 3 -36.35 -6.82 -45.20
N GLY A 4 -35.63 -6.11 -44.33
CA GLY A 4 -34.61 -5.12 -44.68
C GLY A 4 -33.47 -5.62 -45.58
N GLU A 5 -33.08 -4.74 -46.50
CA GLU A 5 -31.85 -4.82 -47.29
C GLU A 5 -30.62 -4.96 -46.39
N ILE A 6 -29.81 -5.96 -46.66
CA ILE A 6 -28.47 -6.10 -46.10
C ILE A 6 -27.56 -5.27 -47.02
N GLU A 7 -27.16 -4.08 -46.57
CA GLU A 7 -26.19 -3.25 -47.28
C GLU A 7 -24.85 -4.00 -47.37
N SER A 8 -24.52 -4.51 -48.57
CA SER A 8 -23.22 -5.07 -48.89
C SER A 8 -22.23 -3.92 -49.16
N GLY A 9 -21.73 -3.30 -48.10
CA GLY A 9 -20.59 -2.39 -48.19
C GLY A 9 -19.31 -3.15 -48.53
N SER A 10 -18.78 -2.95 -49.74
CA SER A 10 -17.50 -3.51 -50.17
C SER A 10 -16.35 -2.86 -49.38
N ALA A 11 -15.87 -3.54 -48.34
CA ALA A 11 -14.69 -3.12 -47.61
C ALA A 11 -13.46 -3.20 -48.53
N ASN A 12 -12.86 -2.05 -48.84
CA ASN A 12 -11.58 -1.97 -49.53
C ASN A 12 -10.48 -2.43 -48.56
N TRP A 13 -10.02 -3.67 -48.73
CA TRP A 13 -9.04 -4.31 -47.84
C TRP A 13 -7.62 -3.92 -48.23
N ASP A 14 -6.95 -3.14 -47.38
CA ASP A 14 -5.54 -2.80 -47.50
C ASP A 14 -4.69 -3.59 -46.48
N PRO A 15 -3.81 -4.51 -46.92
CA PRO A 15 -2.93 -5.29 -46.05
C PRO A 15 -1.76 -4.50 -45.44
N SER A 16 -1.68 -3.18 -45.62
CA SER A 16 -0.67 -2.37 -44.93
C SER A 16 -1.15 -1.89 -43.54
N ASN A 17 -2.46 -1.69 -43.36
CA ASN A 17 -3.05 -1.07 -42.18
C ASN A 17 -2.80 -1.88 -40.88
N TRP A 18 -2.82 -3.22 -40.97
CA TRP A 18 -2.56 -4.08 -39.80
C TRP A 18 -1.10 -4.06 -39.34
N LYS A 19 -0.14 -3.69 -40.20
CA LYS A 19 1.25 -3.52 -39.79
C LYS A 19 1.43 -2.26 -38.95
N GLU A 20 0.73 -1.19 -39.28
CA GLU A 20 0.78 0.07 -38.52
C GLU A 20 0.17 -0.11 -37.12
N GLU A 21 -0.96 -0.81 -37.03
CA GLU A 21 -1.64 -1.10 -35.76
C GLU A 21 -0.78 -1.98 -34.84
N LEU A 22 -0.22 -3.08 -35.36
CA LEU A 22 0.67 -3.98 -34.60
C LEU A 22 2.02 -3.35 -34.21
N MET A 23 2.50 -2.38 -35.00
CA MET A 23 3.74 -1.67 -34.67
C MET A 23 3.50 -0.57 -33.62
N SER A 24 2.31 0.04 -33.58
CA SER A 24 1.99 1.12 -32.63
C SER A 24 1.91 0.66 -31.17
N ASP A 25 1.46 -0.57 -30.91
CA ASP A 25 1.27 -1.10 -29.55
C ASP A 25 2.58 -1.54 -28.86
N ASN A 26 3.66 -1.71 -29.62
CA ASN A 26 4.93 -2.23 -29.12
C ASN A 26 5.94 -1.14 -28.71
N PHE A 27 5.62 0.15 -28.90
CA PHE A 27 6.49 1.23 -28.46
C PHE A 27 6.27 1.57 -26.98
N GLY A 28 7.01 0.85 -26.13
CA GLY A 28 7.61 1.46 -24.95
C GLY A 28 6.67 1.79 -23.81
N LYS A 29 6.03 0.78 -23.21
CA LYS A 29 5.78 0.85 -21.76
C LYS A 29 7.13 0.68 -21.05
N SER A 30 7.91 1.77 -20.97
CA SER A 30 9.02 1.81 -20.04
C SER A 30 8.43 1.64 -18.64
N GLU A 31 8.66 0.49 -18.02
CA GLU A 31 8.36 0.30 -16.61
C GLU A 31 9.13 1.35 -15.82
N SER A 32 8.45 2.44 -15.48
CA SER A 32 8.98 3.42 -14.56
C SER A 32 9.13 2.72 -13.21
N LYS A 33 10.34 2.24 -12.92
CA LYS A 33 10.72 1.79 -11.57
C LYS A 33 10.22 2.88 -10.61
N PRO A 34 9.34 2.57 -9.65
CA PRO A 34 8.84 3.58 -8.73
C PRO A 34 10.04 4.12 -7.97
N GLY A 35 10.49 5.32 -8.34
CA GLY A 35 11.61 5.97 -7.68
C GLY A 35 11.31 6.04 -6.19
N MET A 36 12.25 5.58 -5.37
CA MET A 36 12.11 5.57 -3.92
C MET A 36 12.07 7.02 -3.43
N ARG A 37 10.87 7.60 -3.41
CA ARG A 37 10.64 8.93 -2.86
C ARG A 37 10.80 8.80 -1.36
N LEU A 38 11.95 9.25 -0.85
CA LEU A 38 12.19 9.42 0.58
C LEU A 38 11.18 10.45 1.09
N THR A 39 10.02 9.95 1.49
CA THR A 39 8.95 10.78 2.03
C THR A 39 9.29 11.08 3.47
N TRP A 40 8.90 12.26 3.95
CA TRP A 40 9.03 12.64 5.37
C TRP A 40 8.59 11.52 6.34
N ARG A 41 7.54 10.78 5.96
CA ARG A 41 7.07 9.60 6.69
C ARG A 41 8.12 8.50 6.82
N GLY A 42 8.89 8.23 5.76
CA GLY A 42 9.98 7.25 5.78
C GLY A 42 11.09 7.66 6.75
N VAL A 43 11.45 8.94 6.76
CA VAL A 43 12.43 9.49 7.72
C VAL A 43 11.94 9.28 9.16
N VAL A 44 10.69 9.62 9.45
CA VAL A 44 10.10 9.43 10.80
C VAL A 44 10.11 7.95 11.21
N ILE A 45 9.77 7.03 10.32
CA ILE A 45 9.79 5.58 10.61
C ILE A 45 11.21 5.11 10.93
N ILE A 46 12.21 5.55 10.16
CA ILE A 46 13.61 5.21 10.40
C ILE A 46 14.07 5.74 11.76
N VAL A 47 13.74 6.99 12.09
CA VAL A 47 14.09 7.58 13.39
C VAL A 47 13.46 6.77 14.53
N ILE A 48 12.17 6.43 14.44
CA ILE A 48 11.51 5.61 15.46
C ILE A 48 12.18 4.23 15.58
N ALA A 49 12.51 3.59 14.46
CA ALA A 49 13.18 2.29 14.47
C ALA A 49 14.55 2.35 15.16
N VAL A 50 15.35 3.39 14.87
CA VAL A 50 16.65 3.60 15.53
C VAL A 50 16.48 3.84 17.02
N VAL A 51 15.52 4.67 17.42
CA VAL A 51 15.23 4.92 18.85
C VAL A 51 14.82 3.64 19.57
N LEU A 52 13.95 2.83 18.97
CA LEU A 52 13.53 1.55 19.54
C LEU A 52 14.70 0.57 19.65
N LEU A 53 15.60 0.54 18.66
CA LEU A 53 16.79 -0.31 18.68
C LEU A 53 17.76 0.11 19.80
N VAL A 54 18.07 1.40 19.89
CA VAL A 54 18.94 1.94 20.95
C VAL A 54 18.31 1.69 22.32
N PHE A 55 17.01 1.95 22.46
CA PHE A 55 16.26 1.63 23.67
C PHE A 55 16.38 0.15 24.02
N ALA A 56 16.25 -0.75 23.06
CA ALA A 56 16.32 -2.18 23.31
C ALA A 56 17.71 -2.64 23.79
N VAL A 57 18.76 -2.13 23.15
CA VAL A 57 20.15 -2.44 23.54
C VAL A 57 20.48 -1.83 24.91
N GLN A 58 20.00 -0.62 25.21
CA GLN A 58 20.24 0.03 26.49
C GLN A 58 19.41 -0.56 27.64
N ASN A 59 18.21 -1.08 27.33
CA ASN A 59 17.28 -1.64 28.32
C ASN A 59 17.27 -3.18 28.27
N LEU A 60 18.48 -3.76 28.20
CA LEU A 60 18.71 -5.19 28.45
C LEU A 60 18.66 -5.53 29.94
N GLU A 61 18.52 -4.54 30.82
CA GLU A 61 18.24 -4.79 32.23
C GLU A 61 16.83 -5.39 32.39
N THR A 62 16.76 -6.50 33.10
CA THR A 62 15.51 -7.17 33.43
C THR A 62 14.76 -6.36 34.49
N ALA A 63 13.53 -5.96 34.19
CA ALA A 63 12.67 -5.38 35.20
C ALA A 63 11.92 -6.50 35.93
N GLN A 64 11.99 -6.49 37.27
CA GLN A 64 11.13 -7.32 38.10
C GLN A 64 9.70 -6.81 38.00
N VAL A 65 8.83 -7.58 37.36
CA VAL A 65 7.41 -7.26 37.28
C VAL A 65 6.65 -8.19 38.23
N LYS A 66 6.08 -7.61 39.28
CA LYS A 66 5.23 -8.31 40.25
C LYS A 66 3.79 -8.32 39.76
N PHE A 67 3.32 -9.45 39.24
CA PHE A 67 1.91 -9.66 38.88
C PHE A 67 1.34 -10.84 39.67
N LEU A 68 0.31 -10.56 40.50
CA LEU A 68 -0.46 -11.55 41.28
C LEU A 68 0.38 -12.57 42.10
N GLY A 69 1.53 -12.15 42.64
CA GLY A 69 2.37 -13.01 43.49
C GLY A 69 3.36 -13.91 42.73
N MET A 70 3.46 -13.77 41.40
CA MET A 70 4.58 -14.28 40.62
C MET A 70 5.56 -13.15 40.30
N ASP A 71 6.84 -13.44 40.50
CA ASP A 71 7.96 -12.59 40.10
C ASP A 71 8.40 -13.02 38.69
N PHE A 72 8.24 -12.12 37.71
CA PHE A 72 8.73 -12.34 36.36
C PHE A 72 9.77 -11.29 36.01
N ASP A 73 10.96 -11.76 35.63
CA ASP A 73 12.01 -10.93 35.05
C ASP A 73 11.78 -10.86 33.53
N ILE A 74 11.22 -9.74 33.08
CA ILE A 74 11.03 -9.45 31.67
C ILE A 74 11.88 -8.26 31.26
N TYR A 75 12.51 -8.37 30.11
CA TYR A 75 13.23 -7.25 29.51
C TYR A 75 12.26 -6.14 29.12
N VAL A 76 12.50 -4.93 29.62
CA VAL A 76 11.64 -3.75 29.38
C VAL A 76 11.47 -3.49 27.89
N TRP A 77 12.52 -3.71 27.10
CA TRP A 77 12.48 -3.53 25.65
C TRP A 77 11.45 -4.41 24.96
N LEU A 78 11.22 -5.61 25.47
CA LEU A 78 10.28 -6.57 24.89
C LEU A 78 8.84 -6.04 25.05
N ILE A 79 8.48 -5.55 26.25
CA ILE A 79 7.16 -4.97 26.53
C ILE A 79 6.91 -3.75 25.63
N VAL A 80 7.89 -2.84 25.53
CA VAL A 80 7.77 -1.62 24.73
C VAL A 80 7.63 -1.95 23.24
N THR A 81 8.45 -2.86 22.73
CA THR A 81 8.45 -3.26 21.31
C THR A 81 7.13 -3.94 20.93
N VAL A 82 6.67 -4.88 21.74
CA VAL A 82 5.39 -5.58 21.50
C VAL A 82 4.22 -4.60 21.56
N SER A 83 4.18 -3.72 22.56
CA SER A 83 3.11 -2.71 22.68
C SER A 83 3.10 -1.74 21.49
N PHE A 84 4.29 -1.32 21.03
CA PHE A 84 4.43 -0.47 19.85
C PHE A 84 3.93 -1.16 18.57
N LEU A 85 4.33 -2.42 18.34
CA LEU A 85 3.87 -3.22 17.21
C LEU A 85 2.35 -3.41 17.23
N LEU A 86 1.78 -3.71 18.40
CA LEU A 86 0.34 -3.81 18.59
C LEU A 86 -0.37 -2.51 18.24
N GLY A 87 0.11 -1.38 18.76
CA GLY A 87 -0.43 -0.05 18.46
C GLY A 87 -0.38 0.28 16.96
N MET A 88 0.72 -0.08 16.29
CA MET A 88 0.87 0.10 14.84
C MET A 88 -0.11 -0.77 14.05
N LEU A 89 -0.26 -2.04 14.41
CA LEU A 89 -1.21 -2.96 13.79
C LEU A 89 -2.65 -2.45 13.94
N LEU A 90 -3.05 -2.09 15.16
CA LEU A 90 -4.38 -1.56 15.44
C LEU A 90 -4.62 -0.24 14.69
N GLY A 91 -3.68 0.70 14.72
CA GLY A 91 -3.77 1.95 13.98
C GLY A 91 -3.86 1.74 12.47
N GLY A 92 -3.13 0.76 11.93
CA GLY A 92 -3.18 0.35 10.53
C GLY A 92 -4.55 -0.20 10.12
N VAL A 93 -5.11 -1.10 10.93
CA VAL A 93 -6.44 -1.68 10.72
C VAL A 93 -7.51 -0.61 10.77
N VAL A 94 -7.55 0.23 11.82
CA VAL A 94 -8.53 1.32 11.98
C VAL A 94 -8.47 2.30 10.82
N ARG A 95 -7.26 2.69 10.38
CA ARG A 95 -7.09 3.60 9.23
C ARG A 95 -7.49 2.93 7.91
N GLY A 96 -7.31 1.63 7.78
CA GLY A 96 -7.73 0.84 6.63
C GLY A 96 -9.26 0.77 6.53
N THR A 97 -9.93 0.44 7.63
CA THR A 97 -11.39 0.35 7.69
C THR A 97 -12.06 1.72 7.56
N ALA A 98 -11.55 2.75 8.24
CA ALA A 98 -12.08 4.11 8.15
C ALA A 98 -12.01 4.68 6.72
N ARG A 99 -10.98 4.33 5.94
CA ARG A 99 -10.88 4.73 4.53
C ARG A 99 -11.87 3.99 3.64
N LYS A 100 -12.17 2.72 3.92
CA LYS A 100 -13.22 1.97 3.18
C LYS A 100 -14.63 2.53 3.44
N LEU A 101 -14.86 3.12 4.61
CA LEU A 101 -16.16 3.69 4.97
C LEU A 101 -16.37 5.13 4.48
N ARG A 102 -15.31 5.83 4.04
CA ARG A 102 -15.42 7.14 3.41
C ARG A 102 -16.01 6.97 2.00
N LYS A 103 -17.34 7.08 1.88
CA LYS A 103 -18.02 7.16 0.59
C LYS A 103 -17.44 8.33 -0.24
N PRO A 104 -17.22 8.16 -1.56
CA PRO A 104 -16.82 9.26 -2.42
C PRO A 104 -17.86 10.39 -2.32
N LYS A 105 -17.38 11.63 -2.20
CA LYS A 105 -18.22 12.83 -2.10
C LYS A 105 -19.16 12.85 -3.32
N PRO A 106 -20.49 13.00 -3.18
CA PRO A 106 -21.38 13.07 -4.33
C PRO A 106 -20.94 14.24 -5.21
N GLN A 107 -20.64 13.96 -6.47
CA GLN A 107 -20.37 15.03 -7.43
C GLN A 107 -21.69 15.76 -7.64
N VAL A 108 -21.78 17.00 -7.13
CA VAL A 108 -22.90 17.89 -7.42
C VAL A 108 -22.77 18.27 -8.89
N SER A 109 -23.55 17.61 -9.74
CA SER A 109 -23.75 18.04 -11.13
C SER A 109 -24.37 19.43 -11.10
N LYS A 110 -23.66 20.42 -11.65
CA LYS A 110 -24.25 21.71 -12.03
C LYS A 110 -24.89 21.58 -13.41
#